data_AF-A0A328ABV9-F1
#
_entry.id   AF-A0A328ABV9-F1
#
_cell.length_a   1.000
_cell.length_b   1.000
_cell.length_c   1.000
_cell.angle_alpha   90.00
_cell.angle_beta   90.00
_cell.angle_gamma   90.00
#
_symmetry.space_group_name_H-M   'P 1'
#
loop_
_entity.id
_entity.type
_entity.pdbx_description
1 polymer ?
#
loop_
_entity_poly.entity_id
_entity_poly.type
_entity_poly.pdbx_seq_one_letter_code
_entity_poly.pdbx_strand_id
1 'polypeptide(L)'
;MATSGTTSSTLTVREVIDLACEELGILAMGDTLDATVAERAMTRLNWMLKTWQADGLTNGWRIEDVSITWPADTATATLDTNYLDLENVRRSISGIETPLERFDADEYAQLPNKAATGVPNSYVVKKTRDTLSVSLWPVPTAETTILADGARIIEDVTDLGQNIDVPQEWLETVYMCLAARLITPFKSLMTDPASAKAVEERAATLYARLKTFGDESGSIYFQTA
;
A
#
# COMPACT_ATOMS: atom_id res chain seq x y z
N MET A 1 -30.67 -13.67 19.47
CA MET A 1 -29.77 -12.67 20.09
C MET A 1 -29.57 -11.58 19.06
N ALA A 2 -29.90 -10.33 19.36
CA ALA A 2 -29.77 -9.23 18.40
C ALA A 2 -28.29 -8.81 18.34
N THR A 3 -27.73 -8.75 17.14
CA THR A 3 -26.40 -8.19 16.87
C THR A 3 -26.55 -6.75 16.37
N SER A 4 -25.47 -5.96 16.36
CA SER A 4 -25.48 -4.56 15.92
C SER A 4 -25.77 -4.39 14.42
N GLY A 5 -25.51 -5.41 13.60
CA GLY A 5 -25.68 -5.34 12.14
C GLY A 5 -24.69 -4.45 11.41
N THR A 6 -23.66 -3.93 12.10
CA THR A 6 -22.63 -3.05 11.55
C THR A 6 -21.26 -3.72 11.57
N THR A 7 -20.49 -3.53 10.50
CA THR A 7 -19.13 -4.08 10.32
C THR A 7 -18.15 -3.02 9.82
N SER A 8 -18.52 -1.73 9.93
CA SER A 8 -17.77 -0.58 9.42
C SER A 8 -17.19 0.19 10.60
N SER A 9 -16.07 -0.28 11.13
CA SER A 9 -15.28 0.48 12.11
C SER A 9 -14.22 1.28 11.37
N THR A 10 -14.21 2.59 11.59
CA THR A 10 -13.21 3.50 11.03
C THR A 10 -12.71 4.43 12.12
N LEU A 11 -11.46 4.87 11.98
CA LEU A 11 -10.86 5.87 12.85
C LEU A 11 -10.36 7.03 12.00
N THR A 12 -10.64 8.24 12.47
CA THR A 12 -10.00 9.45 11.96
C THR A 12 -8.54 9.49 12.40
N VAL A 13 -7.73 10.25 11.68
CA VAL A 13 -6.32 10.46 12.01
C VAL A 13 -6.16 11.04 13.41
N ARG A 14 -7.07 11.93 13.80
CA ARG A 14 -7.12 12.51 15.14
C ARG A 14 -7.28 11.43 16.21
N GLU A 15 -8.28 10.56 16.06
CA GLU A 15 -8.54 9.47 17.01
C GLU A 15 -7.36 8.50 17.10
N VAL A 16 -6.71 8.19 15.97
CA VAL A 16 -5.49 7.35 15.96
C VAL A 16 -4.34 7.99 16.73
N ILE A 17 -4.15 9.31 16.61
CA ILE A 17 -3.12 10.02 17.36
C ILE A 17 -3.46 10.06 18.85
N ASP A 18 -4.72 10.37 19.19
CA ASP A 18 -5.15 10.46 20.59
C ASP A 18 -5.02 9.08 21.28
N LEU A 19 -5.46 7.99 20.64
CA LEU A 19 -5.26 6.62 21.14
C LEU A 19 -3.77 6.25 21.29
N ALA A 20 -2.93 6.64 20.33
CA ALA A 20 -1.48 6.41 20.44
C ALA A 20 -0.86 7.17 21.62
N CYS A 21 -1.34 8.38 21.92
CA CYS A 21 -0.90 9.17 23.06
C CYS A 21 -1.45 8.67 24.41
N GLU A 22 -2.66 8.12 24.44
CA GLU A 22 -3.23 7.45 25.62
C GLU A 22 -2.40 6.21 26.01
N GLU A 23 -1.98 5.42 25.03
CA GLU A 23 -1.15 4.22 25.26
C GLU A 23 0.26 4.56 25.78
N LEU A 24 0.77 5.75 25.46
CA LEU A 24 2.01 6.28 26.03
C LEU A 24 1.82 6.94 27.41
N GLY A 25 0.59 7.08 27.90
CA GLY A 25 0.27 7.78 29.14
C GLY A 25 0.60 9.28 29.10
N ILE A 26 0.57 9.88 27.91
CA ILE A 26 0.74 11.33 27.70
C ILE A 26 -0.60 12.05 27.88
N LEU A 27 -1.69 11.42 27.43
CA LEU A 27 -3.06 11.90 27.58
C LEU A 27 -3.82 10.98 28.54
N ALA A 28 -4.73 11.56 29.31
CA ALA A 28 -5.74 10.77 30.01
C ALA A 28 -6.83 10.34 29.01
N MET A 29 -7.54 9.25 29.30
CA MET A 29 -8.61 8.75 28.43
C MET A 29 -9.66 9.83 28.17
N GLY A 30 -9.89 10.16 26.90
CA GLY A 30 -10.89 11.15 26.48
C GLY A 30 -10.41 12.61 26.49
N ASP A 31 -9.16 12.88 26.86
CA ASP A 31 -8.54 14.18 26.62
C ASP A 31 -8.06 14.29 25.16
N THR A 32 -8.00 15.51 24.65
CA THR A 32 -7.61 15.75 23.25
C THR A 32 -6.30 16.51 23.18
N LEU A 33 -5.39 16.07 22.30
CA LEU A 33 -4.07 16.68 22.16
C LEU A 33 -4.13 18.11 21.61
N ASP A 34 -3.17 18.96 21.97
CA ASP A 34 -3.02 20.24 21.28
C ASP A 34 -2.90 20.07 19.75
N ALA A 35 -3.55 20.94 18.98
CA ALA A 35 -3.65 20.80 17.52
C ALA A 35 -2.28 20.85 16.83
N THR A 36 -1.38 21.74 17.25
CA THR A 36 -0.03 21.85 16.67
C THR A 36 0.79 20.60 16.96
N VAL A 37 0.61 19.99 18.13
CA VAL A 37 1.29 18.75 18.50
C VAL A 37 0.74 17.57 17.70
N ALA A 38 -0.58 17.52 17.47
CA ALA A 38 -1.22 16.51 16.63
C ALA A 38 -0.78 16.59 15.16
N GLU A 39 -0.61 17.78 14.57
CA GLU A 39 -0.08 17.94 13.21
C GLU A 39 1.34 17.36 13.06
N ARG A 40 2.17 17.49 14.10
CA ARG A 40 3.51 16.88 14.12
C ARG A 40 3.43 15.36 14.23
N ALA A 41 2.49 14.83 15.00
CA ALA A 41 2.24 13.38 15.08
C ALA A 41 1.71 12.84 13.74
N MET A 42 0.80 13.56 13.07
CA MET A 42 0.31 13.25 11.72
C MET A 42 1.44 13.18 10.69
N THR A 43 2.39 14.12 10.75
CA THR A 43 3.58 14.06 9.89
C THR A 43 4.36 12.75 10.12
N ARG A 44 4.52 12.31 11.37
CA ARG A 44 5.19 11.03 11.69
C ARG A 44 4.40 9.81 11.22
N LEU A 45 3.07 9.88 11.28
CA LEU A 45 2.17 8.86 10.74
C LEU A 45 2.38 8.71 9.23
N ASN A 46 2.42 9.80 8.46
CA ASN A 46 2.69 9.73 7.02
C ASN A 46 4.03 9.05 6.72
N TRP A 47 5.11 9.45 7.42
CA TRP A 47 6.41 8.78 7.24
C TRP A 47 6.39 7.30 7.66
N MET A 48 5.52 6.90 8.58
CA MET A 48 5.28 5.49 8.94
C MET A 48 4.63 4.72 7.81
N LEU A 49 3.55 5.26 7.26
CA LEU A 49 2.89 4.65 6.11
C LEU A 49 3.84 4.52 4.91
N LYS A 50 4.67 5.53 4.63
CA LYS A 50 5.70 5.43 3.58
C LYS A 50 6.80 4.40 3.89
N THR A 51 7.18 4.24 5.16
CA THR A 51 8.14 3.19 5.56
C THR A 51 7.53 1.80 5.33
N TRP A 52 6.25 1.63 5.66
CA TRP A 52 5.53 0.38 5.43
C TRP A 52 5.38 0.05 3.95
N GLN A 53 5.17 1.05 3.09
CA GLN A 53 5.22 0.86 1.65
C GLN A 53 6.57 0.34 1.17
N ALA A 54 7.67 0.90 1.68
CA ALA A 54 9.03 0.50 1.31
C ALA A 54 9.38 -0.91 1.79
N ASP A 55 8.85 -1.32 2.94
CA ASP A 55 9.03 -2.66 3.51
C ASP A 55 8.33 -3.77 2.72
N GLY A 56 7.66 -3.44 1.60
CA GLY A 56 7.00 -4.42 0.75
C GLY A 56 5.73 -4.98 1.37
N LEU A 57 5.09 -4.23 2.29
CA LEU A 57 3.75 -4.56 2.79
C LEU A 57 2.69 -4.36 1.70
N THR A 58 2.81 -5.04 0.57
CA THR A 58 1.79 -5.21 -0.47
C THR A 58 0.73 -6.16 0.03
N ASN A 59 0.09 -5.76 1.12
CA ASN A 59 -1.06 -6.47 1.62
C ASN A 59 -2.24 -6.15 0.68
N GLY A 60 -3.01 -7.16 0.29
CA GLY A 60 -3.93 -7.14 -0.85
C GLY A 60 -4.99 -6.02 -0.91
N TRP A 61 -5.19 -5.22 0.14
CA TRP A 61 -6.11 -4.07 0.14
C TRP A 61 -5.63 -2.87 -0.68
N ARG A 62 -4.38 -2.89 -1.17
CA ARG A 62 -3.84 -1.88 -2.08
C ARG A 62 -3.90 -2.31 -3.54
N ILE A 63 -4.39 -3.50 -3.81
CA ILE A 63 -4.52 -4.02 -5.16
C ILE A 63 -5.87 -3.57 -5.69
N GLU A 64 -5.86 -2.87 -6.82
CA GLU A 64 -7.09 -2.45 -7.52
C GLU A 64 -7.06 -2.87 -8.99
N ASP A 65 -8.22 -3.12 -9.56
CA ASP A 65 -8.34 -3.46 -10.98
C ASP A 65 -8.14 -2.20 -11.83
N VAL A 66 -7.10 -2.20 -12.65
CA VAL A 66 -6.77 -1.11 -13.57
C VAL A 66 -7.08 -1.55 -15.00
N SER A 67 -7.84 -0.74 -15.73
CA SER A 67 -8.11 -0.94 -17.14
C SER A 67 -7.52 0.22 -17.95
N ILE A 68 -6.62 -0.10 -18.87
CA ILE A 68 -5.86 0.85 -19.67
C ILE A 68 -6.14 0.58 -21.14
N THR A 69 -6.69 1.56 -21.84
CA THR A 69 -6.74 1.53 -23.31
C THR A 69 -5.38 1.91 -23.86
N TRP A 70 -4.72 0.97 -24.50
CA TRP A 70 -3.38 1.15 -25.05
C TRP A 70 -3.45 1.50 -26.55
N PRO A 71 -2.90 2.65 -26.97
CA PRO A 71 -2.96 3.08 -28.37
C PRO A 71 -2.10 2.21 -29.29
N ALA A 72 -2.51 2.09 -30.55
CA ALA A 72 -1.73 1.42 -31.58
C ALA A 72 -0.34 2.08 -31.75
N ASP A 73 0.64 1.27 -32.18
CA ASP A 73 2.02 1.65 -32.49
C ASP A 73 2.78 2.34 -31.34
N THR A 74 2.28 2.23 -30.12
CA THR A 74 2.88 2.84 -28.93
C THR A 74 3.56 1.78 -28.09
N ALA A 75 4.88 1.85 -27.97
CA ALA A 75 5.66 0.86 -27.23
C ALA A 75 5.62 1.09 -25.70
N THR A 76 5.54 2.35 -25.27
CA THR A 76 5.67 2.74 -23.85
C THR A 76 4.62 3.77 -23.49
N ALA A 77 3.95 3.56 -22.37
CA ALA A 77 3.04 4.52 -21.76
C ALA A 77 3.47 4.80 -20.32
N THR A 78 3.28 6.04 -19.88
CA THR A 78 3.47 6.40 -18.47
C THR A 78 2.13 6.29 -17.78
N LEU A 79 2.09 5.56 -16.68
CA LEU A 79 0.93 5.44 -15.82
C LEU A 79 0.94 6.54 -14.77
N ASP A 80 -0.23 6.71 -14.14
CA ASP A 80 -0.37 7.61 -13.01
C ASP A 80 0.65 7.26 -11.90
N THR A 81 1.14 8.30 -11.24
CA THR A 81 2.10 8.23 -10.14
C THR A 81 1.55 7.55 -8.89
N ASN A 82 0.24 7.29 -8.86
CA ASN A 82 -0.45 6.61 -7.75
C ASN A 82 -0.16 5.11 -7.67
N TYR A 83 0.44 4.51 -8.70
CA TYR A 83 0.80 3.10 -8.72
C TYR A 83 2.28 2.86 -8.43
N LEU A 84 2.54 1.88 -7.57
CA LEU A 84 3.88 1.41 -7.24
C LEU A 84 4.36 0.35 -8.24
N ASP A 85 3.47 -0.57 -8.60
CA ASP A 85 3.74 -1.68 -9.52
C ASP A 85 2.42 -2.17 -10.15
N LEU A 86 2.54 -3.01 -11.17
CA LEU A 86 1.44 -3.77 -11.75
C LEU A 86 1.71 -5.26 -11.66
N GLU A 87 0.68 -5.99 -11.26
CA GLU A 87 0.67 -7.43 -11.17
C GLU A 87 -0.42 -8.01 -12.09
N ASN A 88 -0.31 -9.31 -12.40
CA ASN A 88 -1.27 -10.08 -13.20
C ASN A 88 -1.77 -9.35 -14.47
N VAL A 89 -0.86 -8.73 -15.22
CA VAL A 89 -1.25 -7.97 -16.42
C VAL A 89 -1.81 -8.91 -17.48
N ARG A 90 -3.00 -8.59 -17.96
CA ARG A 90 -3.80 -9.32 -18.94
C ARG A 90 -4.11 -8.41 -20.12
N ARG A 91 -4.06 -8.96 -21.31
CA ARG A 91 -4.53 -8.29 -22.53
C ARG A 91 -5.91 -8.80 -22.88
N SER A 92 -6.89 -7.91 -23.06
CA SER A 92 -8.23 -8.26 -23.50
C SER A 92 -8.45 -7.90 -24.97
N ILE A 93 -8.80 -8.88 -25.78
CA ILE A 93 -9.20 -8.70 -27.19
C ILE A 93 -10.53 -9.40 -27.37
N SER A 94 -11.57 -8.64 -27.74
CA SER A 94 -12.92 -9.17 -27.98
C SER A 94 -13.47 -10.00 -26.80
N GLY A 95 -13.12 -9.63 -25.56
CA GLY A 95 -13.54 -10.33 -24.34
C GLY A 95 -12.70 -11.57 -23.99
N ILE A 96 -11.64 -11.87 -24.74
CA ILE A 96 -10.69 -12.93 -24.41
C ILE A 96 -9.49 -12.30 -23.69
N GLU A 97 -9.35 -12.62 -22.42
CA GLU A 97 -8.22 -12.20 -21.59
C GLU A 97 -7.04 -13.18 -21.74
N THR A 98 -5.90 -12.67 -22.20
CA THR A 98 -4.66 -13.43 -22.32
C THR A 98 -3.64 -12.84 -21.33
N PRO A 99 -3.07 -13.64 -20.40
CA PRO A 99 -2.03 -13.14 -19.51
C PRO A 99 -0.79 -12.75 -20.32
N LEU A 100 -0.14 -11.67 -19.90
CA LEU A 100 1.14 -11.22 -20.45
C LEU A 100 2.27 -11.67 -19.51
N GLU A 101 3.40 -12.02 -20.11
CA GLU A 101 4.61 -12.38 -19.36
C GLU A 101 5.35 -11.12 -18.87
N ARG A 102 5.73 -11.09 -17.59
CA ARG A 102 6.50 -9.99 -17.03
C ARG A 102 7.98 -10.20 -17.33
N PHE A 103 8.57 -9.29 -18.09
CA PHE A 103 10.01 -9.21 -18.27
C PHE A 103 10.64 -8.32 -17.21
N ASP A 104 11.84 -8.72 -16.80
CA ASP A 104 12.72 -7.86 -16.05
C ASP A 104 13.25 -6.71 -16.91
N ALA A 105 13.68 -5.63 -16.25
CA ALA A 105 14.25 -4.47 -16.95
C ALA A 105 15.48 -4.85 -17.79
N ASP A 106 16.29 -5.79 -17.31
CA ASP A 106 17.50 -6.28 -17.98
C ASP A 106 17.18 -7.20 -19.15
N GLU A 107 16.21 -8.10 -18.99
CA GLU A 107 15.74 -8.97 -20.07
C GLU A 107 15.17 -8.14 -21.23
N TYR A 108 14.32 -7.16 -20.89
CA TYR A 108 13.82 -6.22 -21.88
C TYR A 108 14.95 -5.40 -22.51
N ALA A 109 16.01 -5.05 -21.75
CA ALA A 109 17.14 -4.30 -22.28
C ALA A 109 17.92 -5.09 -23.35
N GLN A 110 18.02 -6.41 -23.20
CA GLN A 110 18.73 -7.33 -24.09
C GLN A 110 17.97 -7.66 -25.39
N LEU A 111 16.68 -7.31 -25.49
CA LEU A 111 15.91 -7.51 -26.72
C LEU A 111 16.56 -6.76 -27.92
N PRO A 112 16.93 -7.47 -29.01
CA PRO A 112 17.60 -6.86 -30.15
C PRO A 112 16.73 -5.83 -30.89
N ASN A 113 15.42 -6.07 -30.97
CA ASN A 113 14.48 -5.17 -31.63
C ASN A 113 13.26 -4.89 -30.74
N LYS A 114 13.26 -3.72 -30.11
CA LYS A 114 12.18 -3.22 -29.24
C LYS A 114 11.04 -2.57 -30.03
N ALA A 115 11.26 -2.27 -31.30
CA ALA A 115 10.26 -1.70 -32.22
C ALA A 115 9.56 -2.78 -33.04
N ALA A 116 9.78 -4.07 -32.75
CA ALA A 116 9.06 -5.16 -33.38
C ALA A 116 7.57 -4.99 -33.11
N THR A 117 6.76 -4.93 -34.17
CA THR A 117 5.31 -4.80 -34.06
C THR A 117 4.63 -6.16 -34.08
N GLY A 118 3.51 -6.28 -33.36
CA GLY A 118 2.75 -7.51 -33.29
C GLY A 118 1.68 -7.48 -32.21
N VAL A 119 1.23 -8.66 -31.81
CA VAL A 119 0.30 -8.84 -30.70
C VAL A 119 1.14 -8.92 -29.41
N PRO A 120 1.01 -7.96 -28.46
CA PRO A 120 1.90 -7.91 -27.28
C PRO A 120 1.72 -9.13 -26.41
N ASN A 121 2.78 -9.86 -26.08
CA ASN A 121 2.73 -11.04 -25.22
C ASN A 121 3.51 -10.87 -23.90
N SER A 122 4.35 -9.85 -23.84
CA SER A 122 5.18 -9.55 -22.69
C SER A 122 5.09 -8.06 -22.34
N TYR A 123 5.38 -7.73 -21.10
CA TYR A 123 5.42 -6.35 -20.62
C TYR A 123 6.60 -6.16 -19.67
N VAL A 124 7.06 -4.93 -19.56
CA VAL A 124 8.03 -4.52 -18.54
C VAL A 124 7.49 -3.32 -17.80
N VAL A 125 7.63 -3.33 -16.48
CA VAL A 125 7.32 -2.19 -15.62
C VAL A 125 8.64 -1.57 -15.20
N LYS A 126 8.79 -0.27 -15.47
CA LYS A 126 9.95 0.52 -15.06
C LYS A 126 9.48 1.62 -14.15
N LYS A 127 9.88 1.50 -12.88
CA LYS A 127 9.62 2.53 -11.88
C LYS A 127 10.82 3.46 -11.78
N THR A 128 10.57 4.74 -11.99
CA THR A 128 11.48 5.84 -11.65
C THR A 128 11.02 6.47 -10.32
N ARG A 129 11.78 7.43 -9.79
CA ARG A 129 11.43 8.11 -8.52
C ARG A 129 10.02 8.70 -8.53
N ASP A 130 9.62 9.31 -9.65
CA ASP A 130 8.39 10.11 -9.77
C ASP A 130 7.43 9.59 -10.84
N THR A 131 7.75 8.49 -11.55
CA THR A 131 6.93 7.96 -12.65
C THR A 131 6.97 6.45 -12.74
N LEU A 132 5.84 5.84 -13.10
CA LEU A 132 5.74 4.43 -13.46
C LEU A 132 5.53 4.33 -14.98
N SER A 133 6.48 3.75 -15.70
CA SER A 133 6.38 3.54 -17.14
C SER A 133 6.22 2.06 -17.44
N VAL A 134 5.25 1.72 -18.28
CA VAL A 134 5.04 0.37 -18.77
C VAL A 134 5.43 0.34 -20.23
N SER A 135 6.16 -0.70 -20.64
CA SER A 135 6.42 -0.96 -22.05
C SER A 135 5.88 -2.33 -22.42
N LEU A 136 5.12 -2.39 -23.51
CA LEU A 136 4.62 -3.63 -24.08
C LEU A 136 5.57 -4.14 -25.16
N TRP A 137 5.68 -5.46 -25.28
CA TRP A 137 6.40 -6.09 -26.38
C TRP A 137 5.70 -7.37 -26.85
N PRO A 138 5.63 -7.63 -28.17
CA PRO A 138 5.82 -6.69 -29.28
C PRO A 138 4.93 -5.43 -29.20
N VAL A 139 5.26 -4.38 -29.96
CA VAL A 139 4.48 -3.13 -30.01
C VAL A 139 3.12 -3.41 -30.64
N PRO A 140 2.00 -3.01 -30.01
CA PRO A 140 0.66 -3.33 -30.50
C PRO A 140 0.39 -2.70 -31.86
N THR A 141 -0.08 -3.48 -32.83
CA THR A 141 -0.47 -2.97 -34.16
C THR A 141 -1.86 -2.33 -34.19
N ALA A 142 -2.65 -2.49 -33.13
CA ALA A 142 -3.99 -1.97 -33.00
C ALA A 142 -4.26 -1.56 -31.54
N GLU A 143 -5.25 -0.71 -31.34
CA GLU A 143 -5.70 -0.37 -29.99
C GLU A 143 -6.07 -1.63 -29.22
N THR A 144 -5.56 -1.74 -27.99
CA THR A 144 -5.66 -2.96 -27.18
C THR A 144 -6.00 -2.57 -25.75
N THR A 145 -6.91 -3.30 -25.11
CA THR A 145 -7.21 -3.12 -23.69
C THR A 145 -6.26 -3.96 -22.84
N ILE A 146 -5.60 -3.32 -21.89
CA ILE A 146 -4.77 -3.96 -20.87
C ILE A 146 -5.48 -3.87 -19.53
N LEU A 147 -5.69 -5.01 -18.90
CA LEU A 147 -6.22 -5.15 -17.56
C LEU A 147 -5.05 -5.52 -16.64
N ALA A 148 -4.97 -4.92 -15.47
CA ALA A 148 -3.87 -5.18 -14.54
C ALA A 148 -4.34 -5.03 -13.10
N ASP A 149 -3.67 -5.71 -12.20
CA ASP A 149 -3.87 -5.57 -10.77
C ASP A 149 -2.85 -4.52 -10.30
N GLY A 150 -3.29 -3.27 -10.09
CA GLY A 150 -2.43 -2.14 -9.74
C GLY A 150 -2.16 -2.07 -8.24
N ALA A 151 -0.89 -2.14 -7.86
CA ALA A 151 -0.48 -1.92 -6.47
C ALA A 151 -0.41 -0.42 -6.20
N ARG A 152 -1.43 0.14 -5.56
CA ARG A 152 -1.50 1.58 -5.27
C ARG A 152 -0.61 1.98 -4.09
N ILE A 153 -0.18 3.24 -4.10
CA ILE A 153 0.49 3.90 -2.98
C ILE A 153 -0.55 4.21 -1.89
N ILE A 154 -0.19 4.06 -0.61
CA ILE A 154 -1.05 4.50 0.50
C ILE A 154 -1.17 6.02 0.44
N GLU A 155 -2.41 6.50 0.51
CA GLU A 155 -2.72 7.92 0.46
C GLU A 155 -2.05 8.69 1.60
N ASP A 156 -1.63 9.92 1.30
CA ASP A 156 -1.09 10.82 2.30
C ASP A 156 -2.21 11.43 3.12
N VAL A 157 -2.02 11.48 4.43
CA VAL A 157 -2.93 12.19 5.33
C VAL A 157 -2.64 13.68 5.26
N THR A 158 -3.68 14.47 4.95
CA THR A 158 -3.57 15.93 4.81
C THR A 158 -4.35 16.71 5.87
N ASP A 159 -5.30 16.07 6.53
CA ASP A 159 -6.17 16.67 7.54
C ASP A 159 -6.43 15.69 8.71
N LEU A 160 -6.59 16.21 9.92
CA LEU A 160 -6.80 15.41 11.12
C LEU A 160 -8.18 14.72 11.16
N GLY A 161 -9.17 15.25 10.44
CA GLY A 161 -10.51 14.69 10.32
C GLY A 161 -10.65 13.63 9.21
N GLN A 162 -9.60 13.39 8.43
CA GLN A 162 -9.61 12.33 7.41
C GLN A 162 -9.47 10.94 8.04
N ASN A 163 -10.00 9.94 7.35
CA ASN A 163 -9.81 8.54 7.68
C ASN A 163 -8.45 8.07 7.17
N ILE A 164 -7.87 7.09 7.86
CA ILE A 164 -6.63 6.46 7.41
C ILE A 164 -6.95 5.40 6.35
N ASP A 165 -6.13 5.38 5.30
CA ASP A 165 -6.17 4.44 4.19
C ASP A 165 -5.57 3.06 4.58
N VAL A 166 -6.18 2.41 5.57
CA VAL A 166 -5.79 1.09 6.09
C VAL A 166 -7.06 0.30 6.46
N PRO A 167 -7.11 -1.02 6.22
CA PRO A 167 -8.26 -1.83 6.62
C PRO A 167 -8.52 -1.83 8.13
N GLN A 168 -9.77 -2.02 8.50
CA GLN A 168 -10.21 -1.92 9.90
C GLN A 168 -9.51 -2.91 10.85
N GLU A 169 -9.09 -4.07 10.34
CA GLU A 169 -8.39 -5.12 11.09
C GLU A 169 -7.02 -4.66 11.60
N TRP A 170 -6.40 -3.70 10.90
CA TRP A 170 -5.04 -3.25 11.16
C TRP A 170 -4.97 -1.90 11.84
N LEU A 171 -6.12 -1.26 12.14
CA LEU A 171 -6.17 0.01 12.85
C LEU A 171 -5.46 -0.06 14.22
N GLU A 172 -5.55 -1.21 14.92
CA GLU A 172 -4.77 -1.45 16.14
C GLU A 172 -3.26 -1.38 15.90
N THR A 173 -2.80 -2.00 14.81
CA THR A 173 -1.37 -2.00 14.47
C THR A 173 -0.90 -0.58 14.15
N VAL A 174 -1.75 0.23 13.50
CA VAL A 174 -1.43 1.62 13.15
C VAL A 174 -1.22 2.47 14.39
N TYR A 175 -2.18 2.54 15.33
CA TYR A 175 -2.01 3.40 16.51
C TYR A 175 -0.90 2.91 17.44
N MET A 176 -0.70 1.59 17.57
CA MET A 176 0.40 1.01 18.36
C MET A 176 1.78 1.33 17.77
N CYS A 177 1.95 1.17 16.46
CA CYS A 177 3.22 1.51 15.80
C CYS A 177 3.48 3.02 15.79
N LEU A 178 2.42 3.83 15.69
CA LEU A 178 2.52 5.26 15.85
C LEU A 178 2.99 5.61 17.26
N ALA A 179 2.39 5.02 18.30
CA ALA A 179 2.79 5.21 19.69
C ALA A 179 4.28 4.92 19.88
N ALA A 180 4.78 3.77 19.39
CA ALA A 180 6.20 3.44 19.43
C ALA A 180 7.08 4.51 18.76
N ARG A 181 6.65 5.07 17.61
CA ARG A 181 7.38 6.12 16.90
C ARG A 181 7.36 7.48 17.62
N LEU A 182 6.33 7.73 18.42
CA LEU A 182 6.18 8.97 19.19
C LEU A 182 6.99 8.96 20.49
N ILE A 183 7.45 7.81 21.01
CA ILE A 183 8.24 7.70 22.25
C ILE A 183 9.43 8.66 22.27
N THR A 184 10.23 8.69 21.21
CA THR A 184 11.44 9.54 21.15
C THR A 184 11.10 11.03 21.16
N PRO A 185 10.25 11.55 20.25
CA PRO A 185 9.90 12.98 20.25
C PRO A 185 9.08 13.44 21.45
N PHE A 186 8.27 12.56 22.06
CA PHE A 186 7.39 12.89 23.19
C PHE A 186 7.97 12.48 24.54
N LYS A 187 9.22 12.02 24.60
CA LYS A 187 9.86 11.51 25.83
C LYS A 187 9.72 12.43 27.05
N SER A 188 9.76 13.75 26.85
CA SER A 188 9.62 14.73 27.95
C SER A 188 8.20 14.87 28.49
N LEU A 189 7.20 14.39 27.75
CA LEU A 189 5.78 14.46 28.09
C LEU A 189 5.25 13.13 28.65
N MET A 190 6.06 12.05 28.60
CA MET A 190 5.65 10.74 29.08
C MET A 190 5.68 10.67 30.60
N THR A 191 4.60 10.18 31.19
CA THR A 191 4.45 10.03 32.64
C THR A 191 5.25 8.84 33.20
N ASP A 192 5.33 7.73 32.45
CA ASP A 192 6.06 6.52 32.84
C ASP A 192 7.01 6.04 31.71
N PRO A 193 8.34 6.13 31.89
CA PRO A 193 9.30 5.60 30.91
C PRO A 193 9.30 4.07 30.79
N ALA A 194 8.74 3.33 31.77
CA ALA A 194 8.70 1.87 31.71
C ALA A 194 7.63 1.35 30.74
N SER A 195 6.52 2.09 30.57
CA SER A 195 5.46 1.76 29.61
C SER A 195 5.95 1.82 28.15
N ALA A 196 6.94 2.67 27.87
CA ALA A 196 7.55 2.83 26.54
C ALA A 196 8.03 1.48 25.96
N LYS A 197 8.71 0.67 26.77
CA LYS A 197 9.23 -0.62 26.34
C LYS A 197 8.12 -1.62 26.04
N ALA A 198 7.06 -1.64 26.85
CA ALA A 198 5.91 -2.51 26.62
C ALA A 198 5.17 -2.15 25.32
N VAL A 199 5.04 -0.84 25.03
CA VAL A 199 4.46 -0.34 23.77
C VAL A 199 5.32 -0.75 22.57
N GLU A 200 6.65 -0.64 22.65
CA GLU A 200 7.57 -1.09 21.59
C GLU A 200 7.42 -2.60 21.31
N GLU A 201 7.39 -3.43 22.36
CA GLU A 201 7.23 -4.88 22.23
C GLU A 201 5.88 -5.27 21.60
N ARG A 202 4.78 -4.61 22.01
CA ARG A 202 3.46 -4.83 21.44
C ARG A 202 3.38 -4.37 19.98
N ALA A 203 3.91 -3.18 19.67
CA ALA A 203 3.97 -2.66 18.32
C ALA A 203 4.78 -3.59 17.39
N ALA A 204 5.93 -4.08 17.83
CA ALA A 204 6.75 -5.02 17.06
C ALA A 204 6.01 -6.34 16.77
N THR A 205 5.29 -6.86 17.75
CA THR A 205 4.50 -8.09 17.60
C THR A 205 3.37 -7.91 16.58
N LEU A 206 2.62 -6.80 16.67
CA LEU A 206 1.55 -6.48 15.73
C LEU A 206 2.08 -6.24 14.32
N TYR A 207 3.21 -5.53 14.19
CA TYR A 207 3.87 -5.31 12.91
C TYR A 207 4.35 -6.61 12.25
N ALA A 208 4.86 -7.56 13.04
CA ALA A 208 5.25 -8.88 12.53
C ALA A 208 4.03 -9.67 11.98
N ARG A 209 2.88 -9.57 12.64
CA ARG A 209 1.63 -10.19 12.16
C ARG A 209 1.15 -9.55 10.86
N LEU A 210 1.21 -8.22 10.79
CA LEU A 210 0.88 -7.44 9.58
C LEU A 210 1.74 -7.87 8.39
N LYS A 211 3.04 -8.10 8.60
CA LYS A 211 3.95 -8.58 7.55
C LYS A 211 3.61 -9.99 7.07
N THR A 212 3.31 -10.89 8.00
CA THR A 212 3.02 -12.30 7.67
C THR A 212 1.72 -12.45 6.86
N PHE A 213 0.73 -11.57 7.09
CA PHE A 213 -0.55 -11.62 6.39
C PHE A 213 -0.43 -11.49 4.86
N GLY A 214 0.52 -10.70 4.37
CA GLY A 214 0.76 -10.56 2.93
C GLY A 214 1.21 -11.88 2.27
N ASP A 215 1.96 -12.71 3.00
CA ASP A 215 2.53 -13.96 2.48
C ASP A 215 1.50 -15.11 2.41
N GLU A 216 0.51 -15.13 3.30
CA GLU A 216 -0.45 -16.24 3.42
C GLU A 216 -1.50 -16.29 2.30
N SER A 217 -1.71 -15.18 1.58
CA SER A 217 -2.73 -15.10 0.52
C SER A 217 -2.30 -15.77 -0.81
N GLY A 218 -1.04 -16.17 -0.95
CA GLY A 218 -0.47 -16.68 -2.20
C GLY A 218 -0.46 -18.20 -2.40
N SER A 219 -0.83 -19.03 -1.41
CA SER A 219 -0.63 -20.49 -1.56
C SER A 219 -1.52 -21.37 -0.68
N ILE A 220 -2.76 -21.61 -1.13
CA ILE A 220 -3.53 -22.79 -0.70
C ILE A 220 -4.10 -23.48 -1.94
N TYR A 221 -3.22 -24.06 -2.77
CA TYR A 221 -3.63 -25.14 -3.65
C TYR A 221 -3.54 -26.44 -2.84
N PHE A 222 -4.68 -26.89 -2.31
CA PHE A 222 -4.79 -28.26 -1.83
C PHE A 222 -4.45 -29.20 -2.98
N GLN A 223 -3.31 -29.89 -2.92
CA GLN A 223 -3.13 -31.12 -3.68
C GLN A 223 -4.16 -32.11 -3.15
N THR A 224 -5.26 -32.27 -3.86
CA THR A 224 -6.11 -33.45 -3.72
C THR A 224 -5.29 -34.66 -4.15
N ALA A 225 -5.01 -35.53 -3.18
CA ALA A 225 -4.56 -36.91 -3.40
C ALA A 225 -5.67 -37.75 -4.04
#